data_AF-A0A1E5IU12-F1
#
_entry.id   AF-A0A1E5IU12-F1
#
_cell.length_a   1.000
_cell.length_b   1.000
_cell.length_c   1.000
_cell.angle_alpha   90.00
_cell.angle_beta   90.00
_cell.angle_gamma   90.00
#
_symmetry.space_group_name_H-M   'P 1'
#
loop_
_entity.id
_entity.type
_entity.pdbx_description
1 polymer ?
#
loop_
_entity_poly.entity_id
_entity_poly.type
_entity_poly.pdbx_seq_one_letter_code
_entity_poly.pdbx_strand_id
1 'polypeptide(L)'
;MYPDEVPELLTGFIEGALKQVTINAYERDSKARKICIAKFGAICHVCDFDFKKTYGEVGKVFIHVHHKVDIATIGKSYQVDPINDLIPVCPNCHAMLHTETPAMSIDKLRLIIQTMRHKSFKHQACGTH
;
A
#
# COMPACT_ATOMS: atom_id res chain seq x y z
N MET A 1 3.55 7.33 -5.85
CA MET A 1 4.15 8.59 -5.40
C MET A 1 3.35 9.05 -4.19
N TYR A 2 3.99 9.32 -3.04
CA TYR A 2 3.31 9.98 -1.91
C TYR A 2 3.44 11.50 -2.07
N PRO A 3 2.53 12.29 -1.45
CA PRO A 3 2.24 13.69 -1.76
C PRO A 3 3.39 14.58 -1.33
N ASP A 4 4.32 14.63 -2.25
CA ASP A 4 5.36 15.61 -2.34
C ASP A 4 5.59 15.89 -3.84
N GLU A 5 4.56 15.68 -4.65
CA GLU A 5 4.54 16.02 -6.07
C GLU A 5 4.54 17.55 -6.19
N VAL A 6 5.74 18.12 -6.06
CA VAL A 6 6.07 19.41 -6.62
C VAL A 6 6.44 19.14 -8.07
N PRO A 7 5.69 19.66 -9.05
CA PRO A 7 6.10 19.59 -10.43
C PRO A 7 7.20 20.63 -10.63
N GLU A 8 8.46 20.23 -10.52
CA GLU A 8 9.58 21.10 -10.88
C GLU A 8 10.48 20.41 -11.91
N LEU A 9 10.17 20.78 -13.15
CA LEU A 9 11.09 20.89 -14.28
C LEU A 9 12.38 21.58 -13.84
N LEU A 10 13.36 20.84 -13.32
CA LEU A 10 14.69 21.37 -13.09
C LEU A 10 15.75 20.35 -13.50
N THR A 11 16.56 20.79 -14.44
CA THR A 11 17.72 20.14 -15.03
C THR A 11 18.75 19.74 -13.96
N GLY A 12 18.97 18.43 -13.79
CA GLY A 12 20.05 17.88 -12.99
C GLY A 12 19.57 16.93 -11.89
N PHE A 13 20.14 15.72 -11.84
CA PHE A 13 19.88 14.75 -10.77
C PHE A 13 20.70 15.14 -9.53
N ILE A 14 20.17 16.02 -8.68
CA ILE A 14 20.77 16.33 -7.37
C ILE A 14 20.18 15.35 -6.34
N GLU A 15 20.97 14.35 -5.94
CA GLU A 15 20.62 13.45 -4.84
C GLU A 15 20.98 14.08 -3.48
N GLY A 16 20.15 13.86 -2.46
CA GLY A 16 20.47 14.25 -1.07
C GLY A 16 20.04 15.67 -0.64
N ALA A 17 19.28 16.40 -1.46
CA ALA A 17 18.67 17.66 -1.02
C ALA A 17 17.70 17.41 0.15
N LEU A 18 17.90 18.12 1.26
CA LEU A 18 17.02 18.09 2.42
C LEU A 18 15.67 18.69 2.06
N LYS A 19 14.69 17.84 1.75
CA LYS A 19 13.31 18.26 1.60
C LYS A 19 12.61 18.22 2.95
N GLN A 20 12.28 19.38 3.48
CA GLN A 20 11.52 19.49 4.72
C GLN A 20 10.05 19.24 4.40
N VAL A 21 9.61 18.00 4.59
CA VAL A 21 8.20 17.61 4.44
C VAL A 21 7.49 17.88 5.75
N THR A 22 6.66 18.92 5.79
CA THR A 22 5.75 19.18 6.91
C THR A 22 4.62 18.15 6.83
N ILE A 23 4.87 16.96 7.38
CA ILE A 23 3.81 15.97 7.53
C ILE A 23 2.85 16.56 8.54
N ASN A 24 1.67 17.00 8.11
CA ASN A 24 0.58 17.32 9.03
C ASN A 24 0.36 16.07 9.88
N ALA A 25 0.84 16.15 11.13
CA ALA A 25 0.65 15.16 12.18
C ALA A 25 -0.81 15.18 12.67
N TYR A 26 -1.77 15.30 11.75
CA TYR A 26 -3.09 14.73 11.94
C TYR A 26 -2.87 13.23 11.99
N GLU A 27 -2.57 12.76 13.20
CA GLU A 27 -2.45 11.38 13.65
C GLU A 27 -3.00 10.39 12.63
N ARG A 28 -2.11 9.75 11.86
CA ARG A 28 -2.37 8.35 11.51
C ARG A 28 -2.45 7.65 12.85
N ASP A 29 -3.64 7.55 13.42
CA ASP A 29 -3.87 7.05 14.77
C ASP A 29 -3.04 5.77 14.93
N SER A 30 -1.95 5.90 15.69
CA SER A 30 -1.02 4.80 15.88
C SER A 30 -1.75 3.61 16.49
N LYS A 31 -2.87 3.89 17.19
CA LYS A 31 -3.78 2.91 17.75
C LYS A 31 -4.63 2.24 16.67
N ALA A 32 -5.26 2.97 15.75
CA ALA A 32 -6.01 2.39 14.64
C ALA A 32 -5.14 1.46 13.78
N ARG A 33 -3.92 1.90 13.42
CA ARG A 33 -2.96 1.05 12.72
C ARG A 33 -2.62 -0.21 13.54
N LYS A 34 -2.31 -0.06 14.83
CA LYS A 34 -1.98 -1.19 15.71
C LYS A 34 -3.16 -2.16 15.85
N ILE A 35 -4.38 -1.67 15.99
CA ILE A 35 -5.60 -2.50 16.07
C ILE A 35 -5.82 -3.25 14.76
N CYS A 36 -5.69 -2.58 13.61
CA CYS A 36 -5.79 -3.20 12.29
C CYS A 36 -4.78 -4.34 12.15
N ILE A 37 -3.50 -4.11 12.44
CA ILE A 37 -2.45 -5.13 12.35
C ILE A 37 -2.66 -6.24 13.39
N ALA A 38 -3.11 -5.92 14.61
CA ALA A 38 -3.40 -6.93 15.62
C ALA A 38 -4.56 -7.84 15.20
N LYS A 39 -5.57 -7.29 14.49
CA LYS A 39 -6.73 -8.03 14.01
C LYS A 39 -6.41 -8.89 12.79
N PHE A 40 -5.67 -8.35 11.82
CA PHE A 40 -5.50 -8.95 10.50
C PHE A 40 -4.09 -9.53 10.25
N GLY A 41 -3.13 -9.24 11.12
CA GLY A 41 -1.73 -9.61 10.97
C GLY A 41 -0.97 -8.76 9.96
N ALA A 42 0.33 -9.03 9.84
CA ALA A 42 1.20 -8.44 8.83
C ALA A 42 1.16 -9.20 7.50
N ILE A 43 -0.06 -9.46 7.02
CA ILE A 43 -0.32 -10.22 5.79
C ILE A 43 -0.98 -9.29 4.77
N CYS A 44 -0.42 -9.22 3.56
CA CYS A 44 -0.95 -8.38 2.50
C CYS A 44 -2.28 -8.92 1.98
N HIS A 45 -3.34 -8.13 2.06
CA HIS A 45 -4.68 -8.54 1.59
C HIS A 45 -4.86 -8.45 0.06
N VAL A 46 -3.79 -8.12 -0.66
CA VAL A 46 -3.75 -8.11 -2.13
C VAL A 46 -2.98 -9.33 -2.65
N CYS A 47 -1.72 -9.50 -2.23
CA CYS A 47 -0.82 -10.53 -2.78
C CYS A 47 -0.53 -11.69 -1.83
N ASP A 48 -1.16 -11.71 -0.65
CA ASP A 48 -1.03 -12.75 0.38
C ASP A 48 0.40 -12.91 0.95
N PHE A 49 1.28 -11.93 0.71
CA PHE A 49 2.62 -11.90 1.29
C PHE A 49 2.55 -11.72 2.81
N ASP A 50 3.09 -12.69 3.55
CA ASP A 50 3.16 -12.69 5.01
C ASP A 50 4.57 -12.24 5.46
N PHE A 51 4.64 -11.06 6.07
CA PHE A 51 5.90 -10.50 6.55
C PHE A 51 6.47 -11.28 7.74
N LYS A 52 5.63 -11.75 8.66
CA LYS A 52 6.11 -12.49 9.83
C LYS A 52 6.66 -13.85 9.39
N LYS A 53 5.96 -14.54 8.50
CA LYS A 53 6.41 -15.83 7.95
C LYS A 53 7.70 -15.69 7.16
N THR A 54 7.88 -14.60 6.42
CA THR A 54 9.05 -14.42 5.55
C THR A 54 10.28 -13.87 6.29
N TYR A 55 10.08 -12.91 7.20
CA TYR A 55 11.17 -12.19 7.87
C TYR A 55 11.27 -12.46 9.37
N GLY A 56 10.41 -13.30 9.95
CA GLY A 56 10.36 -13.54 11.38
C GLY A 56 9.84 -12.33 12.17
N GLU A 57 10.35 -12.15 13.39
CA GLU A 57 9.83 -11.12 14.31
C GLU A 57 10.00 -9.69 13.78
N VAL A 58 11.05 -9.41 12.99
CA VAL A 58 11.24 -8.08 12.38
C VAL A 58 10.13 -7.72 11.38
N GLY A 59 9.47 -8.73 10.80
CA GLY A 59 8.36 -8.55 9.86
C GLY A 59 7.00 -8.34 10.54
N LYS A 60 6.85 -8.65 11.83
CA LYS A 60 5.56 -8.74 12.53
C LYS A 60 4.72 -7.46 12.48
N VAL A 61 5.34 -6.29 12.30
CA VAL A 61 4.67 -4.99 12.25
C VAL A 61 5.08 -4.13 11.05
N PHE A 62 5.84 -4.67 10.09
CA PHE A 62 6.45 -3.91 8.99
C PHE A 62 5.45 -3.57 7.86
N ILE A 63 4.23 -4.10 7.90
CA ILE A 63 3.23 -3.91 6.85
C ILE A 63 2.68 -2.46 6.79
N HIS A 64 2.23 -2.02 5.62
CA HIS A 64 1.48 -0.77 5.49
C HIS A 64 -0.02 -1.00 5.77
N VAL A 65 -0.73 0.06 6.16
CA VAL A 65 -2.18 0.05 6.32
C VAL A 65 -2.78 1.07 5.36
N HIS A 66 -3.75 0.61 4.58
CA HIS A 66 -4.45 1.38 3.55
C HIS A 66 -5.89 1.66 4.00
N HIS A 67 -6.43 2.83 3.65
CA HIS A 67 -7.85 3.14 3.86
C HIS A 67 -8.65 2.56 2.69
N LYS A 68 -9.65 1.73 2.96
CA LYS A 68 -10.53 1.14 1.94
C LYS A 68 -11.35 2.21 1.20
N VAL A 69 -11.64 3.33 1.87
CA VAL A 69 -12.28 4.52 1.30
C VAL A 69 -11.28 5.67 1.36
N ASP A 70 -11.04 6.32 0.23
CA ASP A 70 -10.08 7.41 0.15
C ASP A 70 -10.53 8.61 0.99
N ILE A 71 -9.76 8.96 2.02
CA ILE A 71 -10.04 10.08 2.93
C ILE A 71 -10.18 11.40 2.13
N ALA A 72 -9.45 11.54 1.02
CA ALA A 72 -9.54 12.72 0.18
C ALA A 72 -10.96 12.98 -0.35
N THR A 73 -11.78 11.93 -0.46
CA THR A 73 -13.18 12.03 -0.90
C THR A 73 -14.17 12.37 0.22
N ILE A 74 -13.76 12.26 1.49
CA ILE A 74 -14.67 12.40 2.64
C ILE A 74 -14.88 13.87 3.05
N GLY A 75 -14.00 14.80 2.64
CA GLY A 75 -14.20 16.26 2.75
C GLY A 75 -14.43 16.85 4.15
N LYS A 76 -14.45 16.01 5.20
CA LYS A 76 -14.68 16.33 6.61
C LYS A 76 -13.82 15.42 7.48
N SER A 77 -13.51 15.87 8.70
CA SER A 77 -12.98 15.01 9.75
C SER A 77 -13.95 13.85 9.99
N TYR A 78 -13.48 12.61 9.88
CA TYR A 78 -14.25 11.41 10.21
C TYR A 78 -13.48 10.53 11.18
N GLN A 79 -14.21 9.78 12.01
CA GLN A 79 -13.62 8.81 12.92
C GLN A 79 -13.36 7.52 12.17
N VAL A 80 -12.09 7.14 12.04
CA VAL A 80 -11.66 5.90 11.38
C VAL A 80 -12.07 4.69 12.23
N ASP A 81 -12.74 3.71 11.62
CA ASP A 81 -12.90 2.36 12.15
C ASP A 81 -11.69 1.51 11.75
N PRO A 82 -10.83 1.09 12.70
CA PRO A 82 -9.61 0.34 12.40
C PRO A 82 -9.82 -1.03 11.74
N ILE A 83 -11.03 -1.58 11.81
CA ILE A 83 -11.38 -2.91 11.28
C ILE A 83 -12.10 -2.75 9.95
N ASN A 84 -13.05 -1.81 9.89
CA ASN A 84 -13.90 -1.65 8.72
C ASN A 84 -13.29 -0.73 7.66
N ASP A 85 -12.57 0.31 8.06
CA ASP A 85 -12.02 1.30 7.11
C ASP A 85 -10.58 1.02 6.72
N LEU A 86 -9.87 0.21 7.49
CA LEU A 86 -8.44 -0.06 7.28
C LEU A 86 -8.19 -1.49 6.84
N ILE A 87 -7.09 -1.68 6.11
CA ILE A 87 -6.66 -3.00 5.66
C ILE A 87 -5.13 -3.09 5.46
N PRO A 88 -4.47 -4.15 5.94
CA PRO A 88 -3.04 -4.33 5.73
C PRO A 88 -2.68 -4.70 4.29
N VAL A 89 -1.68 -4.00 3.73
CA VAL A 89 -1.13 -4.25 2.40
C VAL A 89 0.40 -4.09 2.43
N CYS A 90 1.13 -4.87 1.61
CA CYS A 90 2.58 -4.70 1.52
C CYS A 90 2.95 -3.35 0.87
N PRO A 91 4.16 -2.82 1.08
CA PRO A 91 4.59 -1.55 0.50
C PRO A 91 4.40 -1.47 -1.01
N ASN A 92 4.67 -2.56 -1.74
CA ASN A 92 4.54 -2.61 -3.19
C ASN A 92 3.08 -2.54 -3.64
N CYS A 93 2.18 -3.35 -3.05
CA CYS A 93 0.76 -3.27 -3.36
C CYS A 93 0.17 -1.94 -2.94
N HIS A 94 0.62 -1.36 -1.81
CA HIS A 94 0.17 -0.04 -1.38
C HIS A 94 0.50 1.04 -2.40
N ALA A 95 1.72 1.02 -2.95
CA ALA A 95 2.13 1.93 -4.01
C ALA A 95 1.25 1.77 -5.26
N MET A 96 0.93 0.53 -5.66
CA MET A 96 0.06 0.24 -6.80
C MET A 96 -1.40 0.68 -6.59
N LEU A 97 -1.94 0.60 -5.36
CA LEU A 97 -3.29 1.10 -5.08
C LEU A 97 -3.39 2.61 -5.32
N HIS A 98 -2.31 3.35 -5.01
CA HIS A 98 -2.22 4.80 -5.18
C HIS A 98 -1.63 5.24 -6.53
N THR A 99 -1.61 4.38 -7.55
CA THR A 99 -1.34 4.84 -8.94
C THR A 99 -2.59 5.46 -9.59
N GLU A 100 -3.74 5.35 -8.93
CA GLU A 100 -5.01 5.97 -9.33
C GLU A 100 -5.49 6.89 -8.20
N THR A 101 -6.24 7.94 -8.57
CA THR A 101 -6.89 8.87 -7.64
C THR A 101 -8.36 9.05 -8.06
N PRO A 102 -9.35 8.64 -7.23
CA PRO A 102 -9.22 7.93 -5.96
C PRO A 102 -8.47 6.59 -6.07
N ALA A 103 -7.93 6.11 -4.96
CA ALA A 103 -7.15 4.86 -4.94
C ALA A 103 -7.90 3.69 -5.61
N MET A 104 -7.15 2.89 -6.36
CA MET A 104 -7.63 1.65 -6.97
C MET A 104 -8.19 0.71 -5.88
N SER A 105 -9.27 -0.01 -6.17
CA SER A 105 -9.79 -1.01 -5.22
C SER A 105 -8.83 -2.20 -5.07
N ILE A 106 -8.85 -2.82 -3.88
CA ILE A 106 -8.09 -4.05 -3.61
C ILE A 106 -8.46 -5.15 -4.60
N ASP A 107 -9.74 -5.35 -4.86
CA ASP A 107 -10.21 -6.42 -5.76
C ASP A 107 -9.69 -6.23 -7.18
N LYS A 108 -9.67 -4.99 -7.67
CA LYS A 108 -9.10 -4.67 -8.98
C LYS A 108 -7.61 -5.02 -9.03
N LEU A 109 -6.83 -4.64 -8.01
CA LEU A 109 -5.41 -4.97 -7.98
C LEU A 109 -5.15 -6.48 -7.83
N ARG A 110 -5.97 -7.18 -7.03
CA ARG A 110 -5.93 -8.65 -6.93
C ARG A 110 -6.15 -9.31 -8.29
N LEU A 111 -7.16 -8.85 -9.03
CA LEU A 111 -7.47 -9.37 -10.37
C LEU A 111 -6.32 -9.15 -11.36
N ILE A 112 -5.67 -7.98 -11.32
CA ILE A 112 -4.48 -7.68 -12.15
C ILE A 112 -3.36 -8.69 -11.84
N ILE A 113 -3.02 -8.88 -10.55
CA ILE A 113 -1.96 -9.81 -10.14
C ILE A 113 -2.29 -11.25 -10.55
N GLN A 114 -3.53 -11.71 -10.33
CA GLN A 114 -3.96 -13.05 -10.71
C GLN A 114 -3.85 -13.25 -12.23
N THR A 115 -4.36 -12.30 -13.01
CA THR A 115 -4.30 -12.34 -14.48
C THR A 115 -2.85 -12.47 -14.98
N MET A 116 -1.93 -11.70 -14.40
CA MET A 116 -0.52 -11.74 -14.80
C MET A 116 0.17 -13.04 -14.38
N ARG A 117 -0.11 -13.57 -13.19
CA ARG A 117 0.39 -14.89 -12.75
C ARG A 117 -0.07 -16.00 -13.70
N HIS A 118 -1.34 -16.01 -14.10
CA HIS A 118 -1.86 -17.00 -15.04
C HIS A 118 -1.23 -16.91 -16.44
N LYS A 119 -0.92 -15.71 -16.94
CA LYS A 119 -0.20 -15.52 -18.20
C LYS A 119 1.23 -16.07 -18.14
N SER A 120 1.93 -15.86 -17.03
CA SER A 120 3.29 -16.40 -16.82
C SER A 120 3.32 -17.93 -16.82
N PHE A 121 2.33 -18.60 -16.23
CA PHE A 121 2.24 -20.07 -16.27
C PHE A 121 1.94 -20.61 -17.67
N LYS A 122 1.10 -19.93 -18.47
CA LYS A 122 0.80 -20.35 -19.85
C LYS A 122 2.01 -20.21 -20.79
N HIS A 123 2.86 -19.19 -20.59
CA HIS A 123 4.10 -19.05 -21.37
C HIS A 123 5.16 -20.09 -21.00
N GLN A 124 5.27 -20.48 -19.73
CA GLN A 124 6.21 -21.53 -19.31
C GLN A 124 5.81 -22.93 -19.82
N ALA A 125 4.52 -23.20 -20.03
CA ALA A 125 4.03 -24.47 -20.55
C ALA A 125 4.15 -24.64 -22.09
N CYS A 126 4.46 -23.58 -22.84
CA CYS A 126 4.56 -23.59 -24.30
C CYS A 126 6.02 -23.60 -24.83
N GLY A 127 7.01 -23.58 -23.94
CA GLY A 127 8.42 -23.38 -24.26
C GLY A 127 9.27 -24.64 -24.39
N THR A 128 8.69 -25.83 -24.56
CA THR A 128 9.45 -27.06 -24.84
C THR A 128 9.20 -27.53 -26.27
N HIS A 129 9.97 -26.99 -27.21
CA HIS A 129 10.31 -27.64 -28.48
C HIS A 129 11.76 -27.32 -28.82
#